data_AF-A0A938L2T1-F1
#
_entry.id   AF-A0A938L2T1-F1
#
_cell.length_a   1.000
_cell.length_b   1.000
_cell.length_c   1.000
_cell.angle_alpha   90.00
_cell.angle_beta   90.00
_cell.angle_gamma   90.00
#
_symmetry.space_group_name_H-M   'P 1'
#
loop_
_entity.id
_entity.type
_entity.pdbx_description
1 polymer ?
#
loop_
_entity_poly.entity_id
_entity_poly.type
_entity_poly.pdbx_seq_one_letter_code
_entity_poly.pdbx_strand_id
1 'polypeptide(L)'
;MCSDPGGLSLLDRRRIEALVLGPMIRALQRELGGERAAAIARRVIEEIAKEQGGALRARVGRGDLKAFAESRTASRADGALEVTVLACRRDRYEFDVTRCR
;
A
#
# COMPACT_ATOMS: atom_id res chain seq x y z
N MET A 1 19.53 -7.77 -7.37
CA MET A 1 18.45 -7.09 -8.10
C MET A 1 17.57 -8.18 -8.66
N CYS A 2 16.30 -8.24 -8.27
CA CYS A 2 15.28 -9.06 -8.96
C CYS A 2 13.98 -8.26 -8.94
N SER A 3 13.82 -7.38 -9.94
CA SER A 3 12.50 -7.04 -10.43
C SER A 3 12.11 -8.20 -11.35
N ASP A 4 11.03 -8.90 -11.04
CA ASP A 4 10.50 -9.98 -11.86
C ASP A 4 9.96 -9.37 -13.17
N PRO A 5 10.51 -9.70 -14.35
CA PRO A 5 10.10 -9.09 -15.61
C PRO A 5 8.67 -9.48 -16.06
N GLY A 6 7.97 -10.36 -15.32
CA GLY A 6 6.56 -10.71 -15.54
C GLY A 6 5.57 -10.21 -14.48
N GLY A 7 6.02 -9.48 -13.45
CA GLY A 7 5.21 -9.04 -12.32
C GLY A 7 4.70 -7.59 -12.46
N LEU A 8 3.42 -7.37 -12.16
CA LEU A 8 2.82 -6.03 -12.11
C LEU A 8 3.41 -5.21 -10.96
N SER A 9 3.91 -4.00 -11.25
CA SER A 9 4.42 -3.07 -10.23
C SER A 9 3.33 -2.65 -9.24
N LEU A 10 3.70 -2.13 -8.07
CA LEU A 10 2.70 -1.68 -7.09
C LEU A 10 1.87 -0.54 -7.68
N LEU A 11 2.51 0.42 -8.35
CA LEU A 11 1.81 1.56 -8.97
C LEU A 11 0.91 1.11 -10.11
N ASP A 12 1.35 0.17 -10.96
CA ASP A 12 0.52 -0.34 -12.05
C ASP A 12 -0.69 -1.10 -11.50
N ARG A 13 -0.51 -1.88 -10.44
CA ARG A 13 -1.61 -2.52 -9.72
C ARG A 13 -2.61 -1.51 -9.20
N ARG A 14 -2.15 -0.46 -8.50
CA ARG A 14 -3.04 0.59 -7.99
C ARG A 14 -3.71 1.38 -9.11
N ARG A 15 -3.04 1.58 -10.24
CA ARG A 15 -3.62 2.19 -11.44
C ARG A 15 -4.76 1.34 -11.99
N ILE A 16 -4.56 0.03 -12.17
CA ILE A 16 -5.61 -0.89 -12.64
C ILE A 16 -6.79 -0.92 -11.66
N GLU A 17 -6.53 -1.03 -10.36
CA GLU A 17 -7.58 -1.01 -9.34
C GLU A 17 -8.39 0.30 -9.39
N ALA A 18 -7.73 1.44 -9.55
CA ALA A 18 -8.39 2.75 -9.63
C ALA A 18 -9.24 2.93 -10.90
N LEU A 19 -8.86 2.30 -12.02
CA LEU A 19 -9.66 2.31 -13.25
C LEU A 19 -11.04 1.67 -13.06
N VAL A 20 -11.13 0.67 -12.17
CA VAL A 20 -12.40 -0.02 -11.85
C VAL A 20 -13.12 0.64 -10.67
N LEU A 21 -12.41 0.86 -9.56
CA LEU A 21 -13.01 1.38 -8.32
C LEU A 21 -13.44 2.84 -8.45
N GLY A 22 -12.72 3.67 -9.21
CA GLY A 22 -13.04 5.09 -9.38
C GLY A 22 -14.45 5.32 -9.95
N PRO A 23 -14.80 4.73 -11.11
CA PRO A 23 -16.16 4.81 -11.65
C PRO A 23 -17.23 4.25 -10.71
N MET A 24 -16.96 3.14 -10.02
CA MET A 24 -17.90 2.54 -9.06
C MET A 24 -18.18 3.46 -7.88
N ILE A 25 -17.14 4.04 -7.25
CA ILE A 25 -17.30 4.99 -6.15
C ILE A 25 -18.08 6.22 -6.63
N ARG A 26 -17.79 6.75 -7.82
CA ARG A 26 -18.56 7.87 -8.39
C ARG A 26 -20.02 7.53 -8.63
N ALA A 27 -20.33 6.30 -9.06
CA ALA A 27 -21.72 5.85 -9.19
C ALA A 27 -22.41 5.80 -7.82
N LEU A 28 -21.76 5.21 -6.82
CA LEU A 28 -22.29 5.17 -5.45
C LEU A 28 -22.47 6.56 -4.84
N GLN A 29 -21.58 7.51 -5.13
CA GLN A 29 -21.71 8.90 -4.69
C GLN A 29 -22.97 9.59 -5.26
N ARG A 30 -23.37 9.27 -6.50
CA ARG A 30 -24.60 9.80 -7.09
C ARG A 30 -25.86 9.25 -6.40
N GLU A 31 -25.84 7.96 -6.04
CA GLU A 31 -27.00 7.31 -5.42
C GLU A 31 -27.11 7.53 -3.90
N LEU A 32 -25.98 7.57 -3.20
CA LEU A 32 -25.92 7.57 -1.72
C LEU A 32 -25.45 8.90 -1.12
N GLY A 33 -25.00 9.83 -1.96
CA GLY A 33 -24.31 11.05 -1.53
C GLY A 33 -22.81 10.84 -1.28
N GLY A 34 -22.06 11.94 -1.38
CA GLY A 34 -20.60 11.95 -1.31
C GLY A 34 -20.04 11.37 0.00
N GLU A 35 -20.55 11.83 1.14
CA GLU A 35 -20.05 11.44 2.46
C GLU A 35 -20.27 9.96 2.75
N ARG A 36 -21.49 9.45 2.52
CA ARG A 36 -21.84 8.06 2.79
C ARG A 36 -21.04 7.10 1.91
N ALA A 37 -20.94 7.40 0.61
CA ALA A 37 -20.15 6.59 -0.31
C ALA A 37 -18.66 6.58 0.06
N ALA A 38 -18.09 7.73 0.44
CA ALA A 38 -16.71 7.82 0.89
C ALA A 38 -16.46 7.04 2.21
N ALA A 39 -17.39 7.10 3.15
CA ALA A 39 -17.31 6.35 4.40
C ALA A 39 -17.31 4.84 4.18
N ILE A 40 -18.17 4.35 3.27
CA ILE A 40 -18.22 2.93 2.89
C ILE A 40 -16.90 2.52 2.22
N ALA A 41 -16.44 3.29 1.24
CA ALA A 41 -15.19 2.99 0.53
C ALA A 41 -14.00 2.95 1.50
N ARG A 42 -13.89 3.93 2.40
CA ARG A 42 -12.86 3.97 3.45
C ARG A 42 -12.86 2.70 4.29
N ARG A 43 -14.01 2.34 4.85
CA ARG A 43 -14.13 1.16 5.72
C ARG A 43 -13.68 -0.11 5.00
N VAL A 44 -14.16 -0.33 3.78
CA VAL A 44 -13.83 -1.52 2.99
C VAL A 44 -12.34 -1.56 2.63
N ILE A 45 -11.76 -0.43 2.21
CA ILE A 45 -10.33 -0.34 1.89
C ILE A 45 -9.47 -0.59 3.14
N GLU A 46 -9.87 -0.10 4.31
CA GLU A 46 -9.20 -0.37 5.59
C GLU A 46 -9.27 -1.84 5.99
N GLU A 47 -10.42 -2.50 5.80
CA GLU A 47 -10.58 -3.95 6.03
C GLU A 47 -9.63 -4.75 5.11
N ILE A 48 -9.62 -4.45 3.81
CA ILE A 48 -8.70 -5.08 2.84
C ILE A 48 -7.24 -4.84 3.22
N ALA A 49 -6.87 -3.62 3.65
CA ALA A 49 -5.51 -3.29 4.04
C ALA A 49 -5.05 -4.09 5.27
N LYS A 50 -5.95 -4.28 6.26
CA LYS A 50 -5.67 -5.10 7.46
C LYS A 50 -5.48 -6.56 7.09
N GLU A 51 -6.32 -7.12 6.23
CA GLU A 51 -6.18 -8.50 5.73
C GLU A 51 -4.85 -8.70 4.99
N GLN A 52 -4.48 -7.77 4.12
CA GLN A 52 -3.21 -7.80 3.40
C GLN A 52 -2.02 -7.71 4.35
N GLY A 53 -2.09 -6.84 5.37
CA GLY A 53 -1.07 -6.75 6.42
C GLY A 53 -0.95 -8.03 7.25
N GLY A 54 -2.07 -8.67 7.57
CA GLY A 54 -2.11 -9.97 8.25
C GLY A 54 -1.46 -11.08 7.42
N ALA A 55 -1.80 -11.15 6.13
CA ALA A 55 -1.20 -12.08 5.19
C ALA A 55 0.32 -11.85 5.03
N LEU A 56 0.75 -10.58 4.96
CA LEU A 56 2.16 -10.21 4.93
C LEU A 56 2.88 -10.68 6.19
N ARG A 57 2.33 -10.41 7.38
CA ARG A 57 2.89 -10.86 8.65
C ARG A 57 3.02 -12.39 8.70
N ALA A 58 2.00 -13.12 8.24
CA ALA A 58 2.05 -14.57 8.18
C ALA A 58 3.17 -15.08 7.25
N ARG A 59 3.38 -14.44 6.09
CA ARG A 59 4.47 -14.78 5.16
C ARG A 59 5.85 -14.46 5.70
N VAL A 60 6.01 -13.32 6.38
CA VAL A 60 7.30 -12.86 6.92
C VAL A 60 7.67 -13.61 8.21
N GLY A 61 6.69 -14.09 8.97
CA GLY A 61 6.89 -14.85 10.21
C GLY A 61 7.42 -14.02 11.39
N ARG A 62 7.63 -12.72 11.21
CA ARG A 62 8.07 -11.76 12.24
C ARG A 62 7.17 -10.51 12.21
N GLY A 63 7.02 -9.88 13.37
CA GLY A 63 6.14 -8.72 13.57
C GLY A 63 6.85 -7.48 14.13
N ASP A 64 8.17 -7.41 14.01
CA ASP A 64 8.98 -6.28 14.48
C ASP A 64 9.20 -5.21 13.40
N LEU A 65 9.67 -4.03 13.80
CA LEU A 65 9.90 -2.89 12.89
C LEU A 65 10.98 -3.18 11.85
N LYS A 66 11.93 -4.08 12.13
CA LYS A 66 12.96 -4.48 11.15
C LYS A 66 12.31 -5.30 10.03
N ALA A 67 11.47 -6.27 10.38
CA ALA A 67 10.71 -7.06 9.44
C ALA A 67 9.77 -6.18 8.58
N PHE A 68 9.15 -5.16 9.20
CA PHE A 68 8.36 -4.17 8.47
C PHE A 68 9.22 -3.37 7.47
N ALA A 69 10.37 -2.84 7.91
CA ALA A 69 11.29 -2.10 7.05
C ALA A 69 11.81 -2.93 5.86
N GLU A 70 12.12 -4.21 6.10
CA GLU A 70 12.52 -5.17 5.06
C GLU A 70 11.37 -5.45 4.07
N SER A 71 10.14 -5.61 4.56
CA SER A 71 8.97 -5.86 3.70
C SER A 71 8.65 -4.70 2.76
N ARG A 72 9.01 -3.46 3.15
CA ARG A 72 8.82 -2.24 2.35
C ARG A 72 9.76 -2.16 1.15
N THR A 73 10.78 -3.04 1.07
CA THR A 73 11.72 -3.09 -0.06
C THR A 73 11.02 -3.43 -1.37
N ALA A 74 9.96 -4.26 -1.33
CA ALA A 74 9.15 -4.58 -2.51
C ALA A 74 8.46 -3.33 -3.11
N SER A 75 8.03 -2.38 -2.27
CA SER A 75 7.45 -1.10 -2.71
C SER A 75 8.49 -0.06 -3.17
N ARG A 76 9.79 -0.35 -2.99
CA ARG A 76 10.91 0.48 -3.47
C ARG A 76 11.52 -0.08 -4.75
N ALA A 77 11.30 -1.37 -5.03
CA ALA A 77 11.97 -2.13 -6.09
C ALA A 77 11.56 -1.73 -7.51
N ASP A 78 10.42 -1.08 -7.68
CA ASP A 78 9.91 -0.55 -8.96
C ASP A 78 10.12 0.97 -9.11
N GLY A 79 10.79 1.62 -8.14
CA GLY A 79 11.02 3.07 -8.13
C GLY A 79 9.77 3.91 -7.82
N ALA A 80 8.70 3.30 -7.31
CA ALA A 80 7.50 4.03 -6.89
C ALA A 80 7.78 5.04 -5.76
N LEU A 81 8.70 4.68 -4.87
CA LEU A 81 9.05 5.46 -3.69
C LEU A 81 10.57 5.41 -3.46
N GLU A 82 11.21 6.57 -3.49
CA GLU A 82 12.60 6.74 -3.04
C GLU A 82 12.59 7.30 -1.62
N VAL A 83 13.42 6.72 -0.73
CA VAL A 83 13.46 7.14 0.68
C VAL A 83 14.89 7.13 1.23
N THR A 84 15.15 8.05 2.16
CA THR A 84 16.36 8.07 2.99
C THR A 84 16.00 7.59 4.39
N VAL A 85 16.58 6.47 4.84
CA VAL A 85 16.33 5.94 6.19
C VAL A 85 17.16 6.74 7.21
N LEU A 86 16.49 7.36 8.18
CA LEU A 86 17.11 8.15 9.24
C LEU A 86 17.42 7.29 10.48
N ALA A 87 16.51 6.36 10.82
CA ALA A 87 16.69 5.45 11.93
C ALA A 87 16.03 4.09 11.64
N CYS A 88 16.68 3.01 12.08
CA CYS A 88 16.11 1.65 12.08
C CYS A 88 16.64 0.91 13.30
N ARG A 89 15.81 0.81 14.33
CA ARG A 89 16.05 0.19 15.64
C ARG A 89 14.83 -0.65 16.02
N ARG A 90 14.89 -1.36 17.15
CA ARG A 90 13.84 -2.28 17.60
C ARG A 90 12.47 -1.60 17.76
N ASP A 91 12.48 -0.36 18.23
CA ASP A 91 11.33 0.45 18.65
C ASP A 91 11.12 1.71 17.81
N ARG A 92 12.03 1.99 16.86
CA ARG A 92 12.01 3.20 16.04
C ARG A 92 12.41 2.90 14.60
N TYR A 93 11.55 3.26 13.65
CA TYR A 93 11.84 3.22 12.22
C TYR A 93 11.40 4.54 11.58
N GLU A 94 12.38 5.28 11.05
CA GLU A 94 12.20 6.61 10.48
C GLU A 94 12.87 6.71 9.13
N PHE A 95 12.21 7.38 8.20
CA PHE A 95 12.71 7.61 6.87
C PHE A 95 12.01 8.84 6.29
N ASP A 96 12.73 9.59 5.48
CA ASP A 96 12.17 10.64 4.64
C ASP A 96 11.85 10.06 3.27
N VAL A 97 10.71 10.47 2.72
CA VAL A 97 10.40 10.23 1.31
C VAL A 97 11.04 11.34 0.49
N THR A 98 12.02 11.00 -0.32
CA THR A 98 12.75 11.97 -1.15
C THR A 98 12.13 12.11 -2.54
N ARG A 99 11.37 11.10 -2.99
CA ARG A 99 10.66 11.13 -4.27
C ARG A 99 9.51 10.14 -4.30
N CYS A 100 8.40 10.56 -4.91
CA CYS A 100 7.30 9.69 -5.34
C CYS A 100 7.12 9.83 -6.86
N ARG A 101 6.64 8.78 -7.52
CA ARG A 101 6.14 8.83 -8.89
C ARG A 101 4.63 8.69 -8.95
#